data_AF-A0A533X1S7-F1
#
_entry.id   AF-A0A533X1S7-F1
#
_cell.length_a   1.000
_cell.length_b   1.000
_cell.length_c   1.000
_cell.angle_alpha   90.00
_cell.angle_beta   90.00
_cell.angle_gamma   90.00
#
_symmetry.space_group_name_H-M   'P 1'
#
loop_
_entity.id
_entity.type
_entity.pdbx_description
1 polymer ?
#
loop_
_entity_poly.entity_id
_entity_poly.type
_entity_poly.pdbx_seq_one_letter_code
_entity_poly.pdbx_strand_id
1 'polypeptide(L)'
;MTFESKRPVSIGEYVILNYGKGKVLGLVERSSISSDALGNSIRNYEEAFESKQVAAENLRDKSYKGQVRILGYLDELKKCKAILPALPPEPGSEVYEASAEDLTTIFAPTGQQWIRIGTLLRNTAVDARVNVDKIVSRHLAVLAMTGMGKSNLVSLLAKEIARISGTMVVFD
;
A
#
# COMPACT_ATOMS: atom_id res chain seq x y z
N MET A 1 -7.78 -1.50 -10.50
CA MET A 1 -7.34 -2.61 -11.39
C MET A 1 -7.35 -3.90 -10.58
N THR A 2 -7.56 -5.04 -11.23
CA THR A 2 -7.43 -6.37 -10.60
C THR A 2 -6.30 -7.15 -11.26
N PHE A 3 -5.60 -7.99 -10.51
CA PHE A 3 -4.59 -8.91 -11.03
C PHE A 3 -4.72 -10.29 -10.39
N GLU A 4 -4.27 -11.33 -11.11
CA GLU A 4 -4.13 -12.69 -10.60
C GLU A 4 -2.71 -12.87 -10.06
N SER A 5 -2.58 -13.54 -8.93
CA SER A 5 -1.30 -13.79 -8.26
C SER A 5 -1.06 -15.29 -8.08
N LYS A 6 0.22 -15.68 -8.06
CA LYS A 6 0.63 -17.04 -7.70
C LYS A 6 0.56 -17.30 -6.19
N ARG A 7 0.52 -16.23 -5.38
CA ARG A 7 0.47 -16.29 -3.91
C ARG A 7 -0.62 -15.39 -3.35
N PRO A 8 -1.10 -15.63 -2.13
CA PRO A 8 -1.86 -14.63 -1.39
C PRO A 8 -1.08 -13.31 -1.33
N VAL A 9 -1.78 -12.20 -1.60
CA VAL A 9 -1.19 -10.86 -1.55
C VAL A 9 -1.77 -10.13 -0.35
N SER A 10 -0.94 -9.41 0.38
CA SER A 10 -1.40 -8.71 1.58
C SER A 10 -1.98 -7.34 1.24
N ILE A 11 -3.06 -6.94 1.93
CA ILE A 11 -3.54 -5.55 1.87
C ILE A 11 -2.44 -4.63 2.42
N GLY A 12 -2.19 -3.53 1.70
CA GLY A 12 -1.13 -2.56 2.01
C GLY A 12 0.24 -2.92 1.42
N GLU A 13 0.33 -3.99 0.63
CA GLU A 13 1.53 -4.35 -0.12
C GLU A 13 1.69 -3.45 -1.35
N TYR A 14 2.93 -3.04 -1.64
CA TYR A 14 3.23 -2.25 -2.83
C TYR A 14 3.70 -3.15 -3.96
N VAL A 15 3.18 -2.90 -5.15
CA VAL A 15 3.50 -3.65 -6.37
C VAL A 15 3.92 -2.72 -7.49
N ILE A 16 4.75 -3.22 -8.39
CA ILE A 16 5.19 -2.52 -9.60
C ILE A 16 4.57 -3.21 -10.80
N LEU A 17 3.99 -2.42 -11.71
CA LEU A 17 3.41 -2.93 -12.95
C LEU A 17 4.15 -2.36 -14.14
N ASN A 18 4.34 -3.19 -15.16
CA ASN A 18 4.83 -2.74 -16.46
C ASN A 18 3.69 -2.05 -17.22
N TYR A 19 3.91 -0.79 -17.58
CA TYR A 19 2.94 0.09 -18.21
C TYR A 19 3.53 0.69 -19.48
N GLY A 20 3.30 0.05 -20.64
CA GLY A 20 3.89 0.47 -21.91
C GLY A 20 5.42 0.54 -21.83
N LYS A 21 5.98 1.75 -21.89
CA LYS A 21 7.44 2.00 -21.75
C LYS A 21 7.90 2.36 -20.33
N GLY A 22 7.00 2.45 -19.36
CA GLY A 22 7.30 2.86 -17.99
C GLY A 22 6.90 1.82 -16.95
N LYS A 23 7.33 2.04 -15.72
CA LYS A 23 6.89 1.28 -14.54
C LYS A 23 5.97 2.16 -13.70
N VAL A 24 4.89 1.58 -13.19
CA VAL A 24 3.98 2.28 -12.27
C VAL A 24 3.96 1.59 -10.92
N LEU A 25 3.90 2.38 -9.86
CA LEU A 25 3.72 1.89 -8.50
C LEU A 25 2.23 1.77 -8.20
N GLY A 26 1.82 0.66 -7.62
CA GLY A 26 0.49 0.40 -7.14
C GLY A 26 0.46 -0.03 -5.68
N LEU A 27 -0.66 0.19 -5.02
CA LEU A 27 -0.96 -0.28 -3.67
C LEU A 27 -2.10 -1.30 -3.72
N VAL A 28 -1.91 -2.44 -3.08
CA VAL A 28 -2.94 -3.47 -2.93
C VAL A 28 -3.95 -3.03 -1.88
N GLU A 29 -5.19 -2.80 -2.30
CA GLU A 29 -6.28 -2.34 -1.43
C GLU A 29 -7.18 -3.48 -0.96
N ARG A 30 -7.34 -4.50 -1.80
CA ARG A 30 -8.12 -5.70 -1.48
C ARG A 30 -7.42 -6.93 -1.99
N SER A 31 -7.62 -8.03 -1.27
CA SER A 31 -7.13 -9.34 -1.63
C SER A 31 -8.24 -10.34 -1.37
N SER A 32 -8.51 -11.20 -2.34
CA SER A 32 -9.48 -12.27 -2.24
C SER A 32 -8.89 -13.58 -2.74
N ILE A 33 -9.33 -14.66 -2.09
CA ILE A 33 -8.99 -16.02 -2.47
C ILE A 33 -10.31 -16.68 -2.86
N SER A 34 -10.37 -17.22 -4.07
CA SER A 34 -11.51 -18.02 -4.51
C SER A 34 -11.05 -19.44 -4.83
N SER A 35 -11.96 -20.38 -4.62
CA SER A 35 -11.81 -21.79 -4.95
C SER A 35 -12.93 -22.16 -5.92
N ASP A 36 -12.59 -22.85 -7.00
CA ASP A 36 -13.57 -23.29 -7.98
C ASP A 36 -14.45 -24.43 -7.41
N ALA A 37 -13.87 -25.35 -6.63
CA ALA A 37 -14.58 -26.45 -5.97
C ALA A 37 -15.40 -25.99 -4.76
N LEU A 38 -14.92 -25.00 -4.00
CA LEU A 38 -15.64 -24.40 -2.87
C LEU A 38 -16.40 -23.13 -3.25
N GLY A 39 -16.88 -23.05 -4.49
CA GLY A 39 -17.60 -21.90 -5.02
C GLY A 39 -18.95 -21.61 -4.33
N ASN A 40 -19.73 -20.71 -4.91
CA ASN A 40 -20.99 -20.20 -4.33
C ASN A 40 -22.13 -21.23 -4.26
N SER A 41 -21.89 -22.48 -4.67
CA SER A 41 -22.91 -23.52 -4.86
C SER A 41 -23.11 -24.40 -3.63
N ILE A 42 -22.27 -24.31 -2.60
CA ILE A 42 -22.29 -25.22 -1.44
C ILE A 42 -23.55 -24.98 -0.59
N ARG A 43 -24.32 -26.04 -0.34
CA ARG A 43 -25.59 -25.97 0.40
C ARG A 43 -25.56 -26.64 1.77
N ASN A 44 -24.63 -27.57 2.01
CA ASN A 44 -24.55 -28.31 3.26
C ASN A 44 -23.10 -28.61 3.67
N TYR A 45 -22.94 -29.14 4.90
CA TYR A 45 -21.63 -29.44 5.47
C TYR A 45 -20.89 -30.57 4.75
N GLU A 46 -21.59 -31.62 4.34
CA GLU A 46 -21.01 -32.79 3.66
C GLU A 46 -20.42 -32.38 2.31
N GLU A 47 -21.16 -31.62 1.51
CA GLU A 47 -20.71 -31.02 0.25
C GLU A 47 -19.49 -30.12 0.45
N ALA A 48 -19.48 -29.30 1.51
CA ALA A 48 -18.30 -28.48 1.84
C ALA A 48 -17.07 -29.34 2.17
N PHE A 49 -17.27 -30.44 2.88
CA PHE A 49 -16.20 -31.35 3.28
C PHE A 49 -15.62 -32.13 2.09
N GLU A 50 -16.46 -32.59 1.18
CA GLU A 50 -16.05 -33.24 -0.07
C GLU A 50 -15.33 -32.25 -1.00
N SER A 51 -15.92 -31.08 -1.25
CA SER A 51 -15.30 -30.03 -2.08
C SER A 51 -13.96 -29.56 -1.52
N LYS A 52 -13.78 -29.55 -0.19
CA LYS A 52 -12.49 -29.23 0.44
C LYS A 52 -11.42 -30.26 0.11
N GLN A 53 -11.75 -31.55 0.04
CA GLN A 53 -10.81 -32.60 -0.35
C GLN A 53 -10.42 -32.46 -1.82
N VAL A 54 -11.41 -32.26 -2.70
CA VAL A 54 -11.18 -32.03 -4.14
C VAL A 54 -10.31 -30.78 -4.38
N ALA A 55 -10.56 -29.70 -3.64
CA ALA A 55 -9.78 -28.46 -3.68
C ALA A 55 -8.32 -28.66 -3.23
N ALA A 56 -8.06 -29.60 -2.31
CA ALA A 56 -6.72 -29.87 -1.81
C ALA A 56 -5.88 -30.66 -2.81
N GLU A 57 -6.51 -31.55 -3.58
CA GLU A 57 -5.84 -32.36 -4.61
C GLU A 57 -5.54 -31.55 -5.89
N ASN A 58 -6.37 -30.56 -6.20
CA ASN A 58 -6.25 -29.75 -7.40
C ASN A 58 -5.47 -28.45 -7.16
N LEU A 59 -4.21 -28.40 -7.61
CA LEU A 59 -3.36 -27.19 -7.58
C LEU A 59 -3.98 -25.97 -8.29
N ARG A 60 -4.89 -26.18 -9.24
CA ARG A 60 -5.57 -25.14 -10.01
C ARG A 60 -6.83 -24.60 -9.36
N ASP A 61 -7.28 -25.22 -8.27
CA ASP A 61 -8.54 -24.86 -7.62
C ASP A 61 -8.51 -23.45 -7.03
N LYS A 62 -7.38 -23.06 -6.45
CA LYS A 62 -7.24 -21.77 -5.76
C LYS A 62 -6.76 -20.68 -6.70
N SER A 63 -7.56 -19.63 -6.85
CA SER A 63 -7.18 -18.38 -7.51
C SER A 63 -6.97 -17.27 -6.48
N TYR A 64 -5.90 -16.50 -6.62
CA TYR A 64 -5.58 -15.36 -5.75
C TYR A 64 -5.75 -14.06 -6.52
N LYS A 65 -6.77 -13.26 -6.17
CA LYS A 65 -7.08 -12.00 -6.83
C LYS A 65 -6.72 -10.82 -5.95
N GLY A 66 -6.00 -9.86 -6.49
CA GLY A 66 -5.66 -8.61 -5.82
C GLY A 66 -6.27 -7.41 -6.54
N GLN A 67 -6.85 -6.46 -5.80
CA GLN A 67 -7.25 -5.16 -6.32
C GLN A 67 -6.18 -4.12 -5.99
N VAL A 68 -5.65 -3.47 -7.03
CA VAL A 68 -4.60 -2.47 -6.93
C VAL A 68 -5.12 -1.09 -7.34
N ARG A 69 -4.74 -0.10 -6.53
CA ARG A 69 -4.81 1.32 -6.86
C ARG A 69 -3.46 1.79 -7.37
N ILE A 70 -3.45 2.35 -8.58
CA ILE A 70 -2.25 2.94 -9.17
C ILE A 70 -1.95 4.28 -8.48
N LEU A 71 -0.71 4.46 -8.03
CA LEU A 71 -0.23 5.67 -7.38
C LEU A 71 0.45 6.63 -8.36
N GLY A 72 1.12 6.10 -9.38
CA GLY A 72 1.75 6.88 -10.44
C GLY A 72 2.97 6.20 -11.05
N TYR A 73 3.60 6.88 -12.01
CA TYR A 73 4.86 6.43 -12.61
C TYR A 73 5.99 6.42 -11.57
N LEU A 74 6.73 5.32 -11.53
CA LEU A 74 7.80 5.09 -10.54
C LEU A 74 8.86 6.19 -10.60
N ASP A 75 9.32 6.55 -11.80
CA ASP A 75 10.36 7.56 -12.00
C ASP A 75 9.92 8.97 -11.60
N GLU A 76 8.63 9.27 -11.75
CA GLU A 76 8.07 10.56 -11.38
C GLU A 76 7.80 10.62 -9.86
N LEU A 77 7.35 9.52 -9.26
CA LEU A 77 7.20 9.40 -7.81
C LEU A 77 8.54 9.58 -7.09
N LYS A 78 9.64 9.03 -7.63
CA LYS A 78 11.01 9.27 -7.13
C LYS A 78 11.39 10.76 -7.15
N LYS A 79 10.82 11.55 -8.06
CA LYS A 79 10.98 13.00 -8.15
C LYS A 79 9.93 13.77 -7.34
N CYS A 80 9.20 13.11 -6.44
CA CYS A 80 8.08 13.67 -5.68
C CYS A 80 6.91 14.21 -6.55
N LYS A 81 6.72 13.66 -7.75
CA LYS A 81 5.63 14.00 -8.67
C LYS A 81 4.70 12.80 -8.86
N ALA A 82 3.47 12.91 -8.36
CA ALA A 82 2.45 11.89 -8.56
C ALA A 82 1.75 12.09 -9.92
N ILE A 83 2.30 11.48 -10.97
CA ILE A 83 1.71 11.48 -12.31
C ILE A 83 1.06 10.12 -12.54
N LEU A 84 -0.26 10.12 -12.71
CA LEU A 84 -1.03 8.92 -13.01
C LEU A 84 -0.98 8.60 -14.52
N PRO A 85 -0.89 7.33 -14.91
CA PRO A 85 -1.08 6.93 -16.30
C PRO A 85 -2.52 7.28 -16.74
N ALA A 86 -2.67 7.82 -17.94
CA ALA A 86 -3.96 8.25 -18.48
C ALA A 86 -4.84 7.08 -18.94
N LEU A 87 -4.24 5.92 -19.18
CA LEU A 87 -4.91 4.71 -19.65
C LEU A 87 -4.76 3.61 -18.59
N PRO A 88 -5.62 2.56 -18.62
CA PRO A 88 -5.40 1.35 -17.83
C PRO A 88 -4.28 0.49 -18.45
N PRO A 89 -3.64 -0.41 -17.69
CA PRO A 89 -2.64 -1.31 -18.25
C PRO A 89 -3.30 -2.38 -19.12
N GLU A 90 -2.54 -2.90 -20.07
CA GLU A 90 -3.00 -3.98 -20.94
C GLU A 90 -3.27 -5.28 -20.14
N PRO A 91 -4.31 -6.05 -20.50
CA PRO A 91 -4.50 -7.39 -19.95
C PRO A 91 -3.26 -8.26 -20.17
N GLY A 92 -2.85 -8.99 -19.13
CA GLY A 92 -1.63 -9.80 -19.16
C GLY A 92 -0.36 -9.06 -18.77
N SER A 93 -0.42 -7.75 -18.47
CA SER A 93 0.71 -7.02 -17.88
C SER A 93 1.16 -7.68 -16.58
N GLU A 94 2.46 -7.90 -16.47
CA GLU A 94 3.08 -8.51 -15.30
C GLU A 94 3.10 -7.55 -14.11
N VAL A 95 2.90 -8.14 -12.93
CA VAL A 95 2.89 -7.45 -11.63
C VAL A 95 4.01 -8.03 -10.78
N TYR A 96 4.85 -7.15 -10.24
CA TYR A 96 6.01 -7.48 -9.45
C TYR A 96 5.87 -6.90 -8.04
N GLU A 97 6.51 -7.53 -7.06
CA GLU A 97 6.63 -6.94 -5.73
C GLU A 97 7.58 -5.72 -5.78
N ALA A 98 7.22 -4.64 -5.09
CA ALA A 98 8.06 -3.45 -5.05
C ALA A 98 9.31 -3.70 -4.18
N SER A 99 10.49 -3.38 -4.71
CA SER A 99 11.74 -3.51 -3.96
C SER A 99 11.79 -2.52 -2.79
N ALA A 100 12.47 -2.89 -1.70
CA ALA A 100 12.67 -2.00 -0.57
C ALA A 100 13.43 -0.72 -0.98
N GLU A 101 14.35 -0.82 -1.95
CA GLU A 101 15.10 0.31 -2.49
C GLU A 101 14.20 1.32 -3.23
N ASP A 102 13.29 0.82 -4.08
CA ASP A 102 12.33 1.66 -4.79
C ASP A 102 11.40 2.38 -3.81
N LEU A 103 10.90 1.67 -2.79
CA LEU A 103 10.04 2.23 -1.77
C LEU A 103 10.79 3.24 -0.89
N THR A 104 12.04 2.96 -0.52
CA THR A 104 12.89 3.87 0.26
C THR A 104 13.09 5.19 -0.47
N THR A 105 13.34 5.14 -1.78
CA THR A 105 13.53 6.36 -2.59
C THR A 105 12.28 7.25 -2.59
N ILE A 106 11.09 6.65 -2.51
CA ILE A 106 9.80 7.36 -2.59
C ILE A 106 9.32 7.82 -1.21
N PHE A 107 9.37 6.95 -0.20
CA PHE A 107 8.77 7.16 1.12
C PHE A 107 9.75 7.60 2.20
N ALA A 108 11.06 7.36 2.01
CA ALA A 108 12.11 7.80 2.92
C ALA A 108 13.11 8.78 2.27
N PRO A 109 12.68 9.90 1.65
CA PRO A 109 13.63 10.90 1.15
C PRO A 109 14.56 11.43 2.25
N THR A 110 15.76 11.83 1.83
CA THR A 110 16.77 12.40 2.72
C THR A 110 16.68 13.92 2.78
N GLY A 111 17.00 14.50 3.93
CA GLY A 111 17.10 15.95 4.15
C GLY A 111 16.51 16.36 5.50
N GLN A 112 16.93 17.50 6.04
CA GLN A 112 16.50 17.97 7.37
C GLN A 112 14.98 18.24 7.44
N GLN A 113 14.39 18.67 6.33
CA GLN A 113 12.95 18.90 6.17
C GLN A 113 12.10 17.62 6.24
N TRP A 114 12.70 16.43 6.10
CA TRP A 114 12.00 15.15 6.06
C TRP A 114 12.01 14.47 7.42
N ILE A 115 10.87 14.52 8.11
CA ILE A 115 10.71 13.88 9.43
C ILE A 115 10.08 12.51 9.29
N ARG A 116 10.52 11.58 10.13
CA ARG A 116 9.96 10.23 10.18
C ARG A 116 8.68 10.23 11.01
N ILE A 117 7.60 9.72 10.43
CA ILE A 117 6.30 9.54 11.11
C ILE A 117 5.98 8.07 11.41
N GLY A 118 6.73 7.13 10.82
CA GLY A 118 6.51 5.70 11.01
C GLY A 118 7.29 4.86 10.00
N THR A 119 6.73 3.72 9.63
CA THR A 119 7.24 2.79 8.60
C THR A 119 6.09 2.29 7.73
N LEU A 120 6.41 1.68 6.58
CA LEU A 120 5.39 1.07 5.73
C LEU A 120 4.80 -0.20 6.37
N LEU A 121 3.49 -0.39 6.23
CA LEU A 121 2.74 -1.47 6.87
C LEU A 121 3.28 -2.88 6.57
N ARG A 122 3.67 -3.13 5.31
CA ARG A 122 4.17 -4.44 4.84
C ARG A 122 5.67 -4.47 4.57
N ASN A 123 6.35 -3.35 4.78
CA ASN A 123 7.80 -3.25 4.62
C ASN A 123 8.38 -2.36 5.73
N THR A 124 8.50 -2.94 6.92
CA THR A 124 8.88 -2.22 8.14
C THR A 124 10.33 -1.72 8.13
N ALA A 125 11.16 -2.22 7.21
CA ALA A 125 12.50 -1.71 6.96
C ALA A 125 12.50 -0.33 6.27
N VAL A 126 11.38 0.06 5.65
CA VAL A 126 11.24 1.34 4.95
C VAL A 126 10.55 2.36 5.85
N ASP A 127 11.27 3.42 6.19
CA ASP A 127 10.73 4.57 6.89
C ASP A 127 9.65 5.29 6.06
N ALA A 128 8.61 5.76 6.73
CA ALA A 128 7.67 6.72 6.15
C ALA A 128 8.02 8.12 6.65
N ARG A 129 8.40 8.99 5.72
CA ARG A 129 8.81 10.38 6.01
C ARG A 129 7.90 11.38 5.34
N VAL A 130 7.73 12.53 5.98
CA VAL A 130 6.93 13.66 5.49
C VAL A 130 7.74 14.95 5.53
N ASN A 131 7.47 15.84 4.58
CA ASN A 131 8.14 17.12 4.51
C ASN A 131 7.43 18.12 5.45
N VAL A 132 8.14 18.59 6.48
CA VAL A 132 7.60 19.51 7.50
C VAL A 132 7.25 20.86 6.90
N ASP A 133 8.09 21.40 6.03
CA ASP A 133 7.85 22.70 5.40
C ASP A 133 6.53 22.70 4.64
N LYS A 134 6.20 21.59 3.97
CA LYS A 134 4.90 21.40 3.29
C LYS A 134 3.75 21.26 4.27
N ILE A 135 3.94 20.61 5.41
CA ILE A 135 2.91 20.46 6.45
C ILE A 135 2.54 21.84 7.03
N VAL A 136 3.55 22.65 7.36
CA VAL A 136 3.36 23.97 7.97
C VAL A 136 2.81 24.97 6.95
N SER A 137 3.29 24.95 5.71
CA SER A 137 2.87 25.93 4.69
C SER A 137 1.49 25.69 4.07
N ARG A 138 0.95 24.46 4.11
CA ARG A 138 -0.30 24.11 3.41
C ARG A 138 -1.49 23.80 4.33
N HIS A 139 -1.31 23.98 5.64
CA HIS A 139 -2.22 23.50 6.68
C HIS A 139 -2.38 21.96 6.70
N LEU A 140 -2.50 21.39 7.89
CA LEU A 140 -2.66 19.94 8.10
C LEU A 140 -3.94 19.66 8.88
N ALA A 141 -4.76 18.75 8.37
CA ALA A 141 -5.88 18.18 9.10
C ALA A 141 -5.58 16.72 9.48
N VAL A 142 -5.63 16.39 10.77
CA VAL A 142 -5.49 15.02 11.27
C VAL A 142 -6.87 14.50 11.69
N LEU A 143 -7.42 13.59 10.89
CA LEU A 143 -8.75 13.00 11.09
C LEU A 143 -8.61 11.55 11.54
N ALA A 144 -9.17 11.21 12.69
CA ALA A 144 -9.23 9.84 13.19
C ALA A 144 -10.36 9.68 14.22
N MET A 145 -10.86 8.45 14.40
CA MET A 145 -11.79 8.12 15.48
C MET A 145 -11.07 8.09 16.84
N THR A 146 -11.83 8.20 17.94
CA THR A 146 -11.29 8.09 19.30
C THR A 146 -10.52 6.78 19.46
N GLY A 147 -9.31 6.84 20.02
CA GLY A 147 -8.44 5.68 20.22
C GLY A 147 -7.57 5.29 19.01
N MET A 148 -7.73 5.92 17.84
CA MET A 148 -6.94 5.61 16.63
C MET A 148 -5.59 6.34 16.55
N GLY A 149 -5.15 6.99 17.64
CA GLY A 149 -3.81 7.59 17.73
C GLY A 149 -3.68 9.03 17.19
N LYS A 150 -4.78 9.80 17.10
CA LYS A 150 -4.74 11.23 16.72
C LYS A 150 -3.73 12.02 17.56
N SER A 151 -3.88 11.99 18.88
CA SER A 151 -3.00 12.72 19.80
C SER A 151 -1.55 12.21 19.73
N ASN A 152 -1.36 10.90 19.54
CA ASN A 152 -0.04 10.31 19.37
C ASN A 152 0.69 10.86 18.13
N LEU A 153 -0.01 10.96 16.99
CA LEU A 153 0.57 11.56 15.78
C LEU A 153 0.89 13.05 15.97
N VAL A 154 0.01 13.81 16.64
CA VAL A 154 0.26 15.24 16.93
C VAL A 154 1.47 15.41 17.84
N SER A 155 1.59 14.62 18.91
CA SER A 155 2.76 14.65 19.80
C SER A 155 4.06 14.27 19.07
N LEU A 156 4.01 13.30 18.15
CA LEU A 156 5.15 12.93 17.31
C LEU A 156 5.56 14.11 16.42
N LEU A 157 4.62 14.74 15.73
CA LEU A 157 4.88 15.92 14.90
C LEU A 157 5.46 17.07 15.72
N ALA A 158 4.91 17.35 16.91
CA ALA A 158 5.42 18.38 17.81
C ALA A 158 6.89 18.13 18.20
N LYS A 159 7.22 16.88 18.53
CA LYS A 159 8.58 16.46 18.87
C LYS A 159 9.54 16.62 17.71
N GLU A 160 9.15 16.21 16.50
CA GLU A 160 10.01 16.34 15.31
C GLU A 160 10.17 17.81 14.88
N ILE A 161 9.13 18.64 15.03
CA ILE A 161 9.21 20.09 14.77
C ILE A 161 10.15 20.78 15.77
N ALA A 162 10.08 20.42 17.05
CA ALA A 162 10.99 20.96 18.07
C ALA A 162 12.46 20.59 17.78
N ARG A 163 12.73 19.42 17.20
CA ARG A 163 14.09 18.99 16.82
C ARG A 163 14.72 19.84 15.72
N ILE A 164 13.92 20.43 14.85
CA ILE A 164 14.39 21.34 13.79
C ILE A 164 14.27 22.81 14.20
N SER A 165 14.19 23.08 15.51
CA SER A 165 14.01 24.42 16.09
C SER A 165 12.75 25.14 15.62
N GLY A 166 11.72 24.40 15.22
CA GLY A 166 10.41 24.94 14.94
C GLY A 166 9.57 25.09 16.21
N THR A 167 8.67 26.07 16.21
CA THR A 167 7.75 26.33 17.33
C THR A 167 6.36 25.80 17.01
N MET A 168 5.81 24.96 17.90
CA MET A 168 4.42 24.51 17.83
C MET A 168 3.67 24.99 19.08
N VAL A 169 2.51 25.61 18.87
CA VAL A 169 1.56 25.96 19.95
C VAL A 169 0.40 24.98 19.89
N VAL A 170 0.17 24.26 20.98
CA VAL A 170 -0.93 23.30 21.10
C VAL A 170 -1.98 23.89 22.02
N PHE A 171 -3.23 23.89 21.55
CA PHE A 171 -4.40 24.22 22.36
C PHE A 171 -5.09 22.91 22.71
N ASP A 172 -5.11 22.56 23.98
CA ASP A 172 -5.79 21.39 24.55
C ASP A 172 -7.04 21.84 25.32
#